data_AF-A0A4Q4XR26-F1
#
_entry.id   AF-A0A4Q4XR26-F1
#
_cell.length_a   1.000
_cell.length_b   1.000
_cell.length_c   1.000
_cell.angle_alpha   90.00
_cell.angle_beta   90.00
_cell.angle_gamma   90.00
#
_symmetry.space_group_name_H-M   'P 1'
#
loop_
_entity.id
_entity.type
_entity.pdbx_description
1 polymer ?
#
loop_
_entity_poly.entity_id
_entity_poly.type
_entity_poly.pdbx_seq_one_letter_code
_entity_poly.pdbx_strand_id
1 'polypeptide(L)'
;MTPTYTIFRDAGLPTAEIALEEALWRFSHRLRTVDAGHPLAPRTELAKILKGPGAGDTRTPRTKAQLAVRRLPPVHSPALIPPTYPPGSRQDPTEGLPKEQAAEAFEGWYRTLPPGDVVVFTDGSQEGDKIGYGFAVFQNQKLLTSGCGRLDPISNNFDAEVVGAWKGLQSVTTVPSLSRQRI
;
A
#
# COMPACT_ATOMS: atom_id res chain seq x y z
N MET A 1 27.18 41.80 -23.88
CA MET A 1 26.03 40.88 -23.82
C MET A 1 26.46 39.67 -22.99
N THR A 2 25.81 39.43 -21.86
CA THR A 2 26.05 38.22 -21.05
C THR A 2 25.53 37.00 -21.82
N PRO A 3 26.32 35.91 -21.97
CA PRO A 3 25.86 34.71 -22.65
C PRO A 3 24.66 34.09 -21.94
N THR A 4 23.62 33.71 -22.69
CA THR A 4 22.35 33.16 -22.16
C THR A 4 22.56 31.95 -21.24
N TYR A 5 23.62 31.16 -21.45
CA TYR A 5 23.90 29.98 -20.62
C TYR A 5 24.25 30.32 -19.17
N THR A 6 24.86 31.49 -18.91
CA THR A 6 25.24 31.93 -17.56
C THR A 6 24.01 32.23 -16.70
N ILE A 7 22.93 32.73 -17.32
CA ILE A 7 21.67 33.05 -16.63
C ILE A 7 21.00 31.79 -16.06
N PHE A 8 20.98 30.69 -16.81
CA PHE A 8 20.36 29.44 -16.34
C PHE A 8 21.14 28.78 -15.20
N ARG A 9 22.48 28.85 -15.27
CA ARG A 9 23.37 28.34 -14.23
C ARG A 9 23.19 29.11 -12.92
N ASP A 10 23.16 30.44 -12.97
CA ASP A 10 23.04 31.29 -11.78
C ASP A 10 21.63 31.23 -11.17
N ALA A 11 20.61 30.92 -11.96
CA ALA A 11 19.24 30.70 -11.50
C ALA A 11 18.98 29.28 -10.95
N GLY A 12 19.97 28.38 -11.00
CA GLY A 12 19.80 26.98 -10.59
C GLY A 12 18.82 26.18 -11.45
N LEU A 13 18.50 26.67 -12.66
CA LEU A 13 17.54 26.03 -13.56
C LEU A 13 18.28 25.11 -14.54
N PRO A 14 17.81 23.86 -14.76
CA PRO A 14 18.37 23.01 -15.79
C PRO A 14 18.18 23.68 -17.16
N THR A 15 19.10 23.41 -18.09
CA THR A 15 18.90 23.81 -19.48
C THR A 15 17.66 23.11 -20.05
N ALA A 16 17.07 23.67 -21.10
CA ALA A 16 15.88 23.11 -21.74
C ALA A 16 16.08 21.64 -22.18
N GLU A 17 17.29 21.29 -22.60
CA GLU A 17 17.67 19.92 -22.97
C GLU A 17 17.60 18.96 -21.78
N ILE A 18 18.23 19.32 -20.66
CA ILE A 18 18.22 18.51 -19.43
C ILE A 18 16.80 18.36 -18.91
N ALA A 19 16.02 19.44 -18.89
CA ALA A 19 14.62 19.41 -18.46
C ALA A 19 13.76 18.49 -19.33
N LEU A 20 13.97 18.52 -20.66
CA LEU A 20 13.27 17.65 -21.60
C LEU A 20 13.65 16.18 -21.41
N GLU A 21 14.95 15.90 -21.23
CA GLU A 21 15.44 14.55 -20.97
C GLU A 21 14.85 13.99 -19.68
N GLU A 22 14.87 14.76 -18.60
CA GLU A 22 14.32 14.36 -17.31
C GLU A 22 12.80 14.10 -17.39
N ALA A 23 12.06 14.97 -18.08
CA ALA A 23 10.63 14.76 -18.34
C ALA A 23 10.37 13.46 -19.12
N LEU A 24 11.22 13.17 -20.10
CA LEU A 24 11.14 11.95 -20.89
C LEU A 24 11.46 10.71 -20.06
N TRP A 25 12.43 10.75 -19.15
CA TRP A 25 12.72 9.66 -18.21
C TRP A 25 11.54 9.38 -17.28
N ARG A 26 10.96 10.42 -16.67
CA ARG A 26 9.76 10.29 -15.83
C ARG A 26 8.59 9.69 -16.59
N PHE A 27 8.37 10.15 -17.82
CA PHE A 27 7.30 9.63 -18.67
C PHE A 27 7.54 8.17 -19.07
N SER A 28 8.78 7.81 -19.40
CA SER A 28 9.18 6.45 -19.73
C SER A 28 8.97 5.51 -18.53
N HIS A 29 9.34 5.97 -17.33
CA HIS A 29 9.11 5.23 -16.09
C HIS A 29 7.62 4.97 -15.87
N ARG A 30 6.79 6.02 -15.97
CA ARG A 30 5.33 5.90 -15.83
C ARG A 30 4.71 4.92 -16.82
N LEU A 31 5.17 4.93 -18.08
CA LEU A 31 4.71 3.96 -19.09
C LEU A 31 5.12 2.53 -18.76
N ARG A 32 6.25 2.34 -18.07
CA ARG A 32 6.75 1.02 -17.69
C ARG A 32 6.08 0.45 -16.45
N THR A 33 5.72 1.32 -15.51
CA THR A 33 5.07 0.95 -14.25
C THR A 33 3.55 1.09 -14.33
N VAL A 34 2.98 1.25 -15.52
CA VAL A 34 1.53 1.27 -15.66
C VAL A 34 1.00 -0.16 -15.53
N ASP A 35 -0.13 -0.31 -14.84
CA ASP A 35 -0.85 -1.58 -14.74
C ASP A 35 -1.24 -2.12 -16.13
N ALA A 36 -1.26 -3.45 -16.28
CA ALA A 36 -1.56 -4.12 -17.54
C ALA A 36 -2.98 -3.83 -18.07
N GLY A 37 -3.94 -3.56 -17.18
CA GLY A 37 -5.30 -3.17 -17.53
C GLY A 37 -5.44 -1.70 -17.96
N HIS A 38 -4.40 -0.88 -17.80
CA HIS A 38 -4.48 0.54 -18.16
C HIS A 38 -4.50 0.74 -19.69
N PRO A 39 -5.29 1.69 -20.24
CA PRO A 39 -5.36 1.98 -21.68
C PRO A 39 -4.04 2.34 -22.39
N LEU A 40 -2.96 2.55 -21.63
CA LEU A 40 -1.64 2.89 -22.15
C LEU A 40 -0.74 1.65 -22.27
N ALA A 41 -0.96 0.60 -21.47
CA ALA A 41 -0.21 -0.64 -21.55
C ALA A 41 -0.17 -1.22 -22.98
N PRO A 42 -1.32 -1.48 -23.66
CA PRO A 42 -1.31 -2.05 -25.01
C PRO A 42 -0.69 -1.11 -26.06
N ARG A 43 -0.63 0.21 -25.79
CA ARG A 43 -0.02 1.19 -26.70
C ARG A 43 1.51 1.17 -26.66
N THR A 44 2.10 0.58 -25.63
CA THR A 44 3.55 0.45 -25.46
C THR A 44 4.08 -0.88 -25.99
N GLU A 45 3.21 -1.87 -26.20
CA GLU A 45 3.59 -3.19 -26.68
C GLU A 45 4.03 -3.17 -28.15
N LEU A 46 4.99 -4.03 -28.47
CA LEU A 46 5.42 -4.31 -29.83
C LEU A 46 4.82 -5.64 -30.27
N ALA A 47 4.08 -5.61 -31.38
CA ALA A 47 3.56 -6.85 -31.97
C ALA A 47 4.72 -7.72 -32.48
N LYS A 48 4.60 -9.04 -32.29
CA LYS A 48 5.52 -10.02 -32.85
C LYS A 48 5.34 -10.14 -34.37
N ILE A 49 6.43 -10.42 -35.08
CA ILE A 49 6.40 -10.75 -36.50
C ILE A 49 5.94 -12.20 -36.63
N LEU A 50 4.82 -12.41 -37.33
CA LEU A 50 4.15 -13.72 -37.38
C LEU A 50 4.64 -14.62 -38.51
N LYS A 51 5.14 -14.06 -39.62
CA LYS A 51 5.54 -14.80 -40.82
C LYS A 51 6.69 -14.09 -41.55
N GLY A 52 7.51 -14.88 -42.27
CA GLY A 52 8.61 -14.38 -43.10
C GLY A 52 9.98 -14.39 -42.39
N PRO A 53 11.04 -13.88 -43.04
CA PRO A 53 12.34 -13.69 -42.41
C PRO A 53 12.21 -12.79 -41.17
N GLY A 54 12.68 -13.27 -40.01
CA GLY A 54 12.50 -12.59 -38.72
C GLY A 54 11.20 -12.93 -37.99
N ALA A 55 10.47 -13.99 -38.40
CA ALA A 55 9.36 -14.50 -37.61
C ALA A 55 9.81 -14.89 -36.19
N GLY A 56 9.09 -14.40 -35.18
CA GLY A 56 9.48 -14.50 -33.77
C GLY A 56 10.04 -13.21 -33.18
N ASP A 57 10.62 -12.33 -34.00
CA ASP A 57 11.14 -11.04 -33.56
C ASP A 57 10.02 -10.03 -33.27
N THR A 58 10.34 -8.99 -32.52
CA THR A 58 9.43 -7.86 -32.27
C THR A 58 9.54 -6.84 -33.40
N ARG A 59 8.40 -6.28 -33.81
CA ARG A 59 8.37 -5.19 -34.80
C ARG A 59 9.12 -3.97 -34.28
N THR A 60 9.63 -3.17 -35.21
CA THR A 60 10.20 -1.87 -34.89
C THR A 60 9.14 -0.95 -34.27
N PRO A 61 9.50 -0.15 -33.25
CA PRO A 61 8.60 0.82 -32.64
C PRO A 61 8.22 1.89 -33.67
N ARG A 62 6.92 2.20 -33.75
CA ARG A 62 6.36 3.19 -34.67
C ARG A 62 5.83 4.43 -33.95
N THR A 63 5.49 4.31 -32.67
CA THR A 63 4.88 5.39 -31.90
C THR A 63 5.86 5.99 -30.89
N LYS A 64 5.63 7.26 -30.52
CA LYS A 64 6.41 7.93 -29.46
C LYS A 64 6.32 7.19 -28.12
N ALA A 65 5.18 6.57 -27.81
CA ALA A 65 5.01 5.77 -26.60
C ALA A 65 5.87 4.49 -26.61
N GLN A 66 5.92 3.78 -27.74
CA GLN A 66 6.79 2.62 -27.93
C GLN A 66 8.28 2.99 -27.92
N LEU A 67 8.64 4.18 -28.39
CA LEU A 67 10.02 4.67 -28.30
C LEU A 67 10.39 5.08 -26.87
N ALA A 68 9.50 5.78 -26.15
CA ALA A 68 9.72 6.22 -24.79
C ALA A 68 9.88 5.03 -23.83
N VAL A 69 8.98 4.04 -23.88
CA VAL A 69 9.03 2.87 -22.97
C VAL A 69 10.34 2.08 -23.09
N ARG A 70 11.01 2.13 -24.26
CA ARG A 70 12.28 1.42 -24.52
C ARG A 70 13.51 2.12 -23.96
N ARG A 71 13.39 3.35 -23.45
CA ARG A 71 14.49 4.01 -22.74
C ARG A 71 14.83 3.32 -21.42
N LEU A 72 13.87 2.59 -20.85
CA LEU A 72 14.05 1.81 -19.64
C LEU A 72 13.99 0.30 -19.93
N PRO A 73 14.74 -0.52 -19.17
CA PRO A 73 14.63 -1.97 -19.24
C PRO A 73 13.21 -2.44 -18.84
N PRO A 74 12.83 -3.68 -19.16
CA PRO A 74 11.62 -4.31 -18.60
C PRO A 74 11.60 -4.23 -17.08
N VAL A 75 10.49 -3.74 -16.53
CA VAL A 75 10.21 -3.71 -15.09
C VAL A 75 8.86 -4.36 -14.86
N HIS A 76 8.67 -4.96 -13.70
CA HIS A 76 7.37 -5.48 -13.29
C HIS A 76 6.36 -4.34 -13.17
N SER A 77 5.29 -4.41 -13.96
CA SER A 77 4.14 -3.53 -13.77
C SER A 77 3.42 -3.89 -12.47
N PRO A 78 3.11 -2.91 -11.60
CA PRO A 78 2.23 -3.14 -10.47
C PRO A 78 0.85 -3.57 -10.98
N ALA A 79 0.29 -4.62 -10.38
CA ALA A 79 -1.09 -5.02 -10.64
C ALA A 79 -2.03 -4.11 -9.88
N LEU A 80 -2.97 -3.46 -10.57
CA LEU A 80 -4.07 -2.77 -9.93
C LEU A 80 -5.07 -3.80 -9.44
N ILE A 81 -4.94 -4.21 -8.18
CA ILE A 81 -5.87 -5.13 -7.53
C ILE A 81 -7.09 -4.31 -7.09
N PRO A 82 -8.30 -4.57 -7.63
CA PRO A 82 -9.50 -3.91 -7.15
C PRO A 82 -9.67 -4.20 -5.65
N PRO A 83 -10.03 -3.20 -4.83
CA PRO A 83 -10.34 -3.43 -3.42
C PRO A 83 -11.43 -4.49 -3.31
N THR A 84 -11.07 -5.65 -2.77
CA THR A 84 -12.01 -6.75 -2.57
C THR A 84 -12.45 -6.69 -1.12
N TYR A 85 -13.70 -6.29 -0.91
CA TYR A 85 -14.31 -6.23 0.41
C TYR A 85 -15.14 -7.51 0.61
N PRO A 86 -14.85 -8.32 1.64
CA PRO A 86 -15.75 -9.40 2.05
C PRO A 86 -17.20 -8.90 2.23
N PRO A 87 -18.21 -9.77 2.04
CA PRO A 87 -19.59 -9.45 2.39
C PRO A 87 -19.66 -8.92 3.84
N GLY A 88 -20.34 -7.80 4.03
CA GLY A 88 -20.46 -7.15 5.34
C GLY A 88 -19.42 -6.08 5.68
N SER A 89 -18.30 -5.93 4.93
CA SER A 89 -17.27 -4.94 5.27
C SER A 89 -17.70 -3.47 5.18
N ARG A 90 -18.86 -3.19 4.56
CA ARG A 90 -19.45 -1.83 4.50
C ARG A 90 -20.62 -1.65 5.46
N GLN A 91 -20.99 -2.69 6.21
CA GLN A 91 -22.04 -2.58 7.22
C GLN A 91 -21.44 -1.87 8.43
N ASP A 92 -22.19 -0.90 8.94
CA ASP A 92 -21.87 -0.26 10.20
C ASP A 92 -21.96 -1.33 11.32
N PRO A 93 -20.86 -1.64 12.01
CA PRO A 93 -20.88 -2.65 13.06
C PRO A 93 -21.76 -2.26 14.25
N THR A 94 -22.12 -0.98 14.40
CA THR A 94 -23.05 -0.53 15.44
C THR A 94 -24.49 -0.48 14.96
N GLU A 95 -24.78 -0.80 13.69
CA GLU A 95 -26.13 -0.75 13.09
C GLU A 95 -26.85 0.60 13.34
N GLY A 96 -26.10 1.71 13.41
CA GLY A 96 -26.64 3.03 13.72
C GLY A 96 -26.98 3.27 15.21
N LEU A 97 -26.64 2.35 16.12
CA LEU A 97 -26.77 2.56 17.56
C LEU A 97 -25.88 3.71 18.03
N PRO A 98 -26.34 4.52 19.01
CA PRO A 98 -25.49 5.52 19.65
C PRO A 98 -24.34 4.84 20.40
N LYS A 99 -23.21 5.55 20.51
CA LYS A 99 -21.94 5.02 21.02
C LYS A 99 -22.08 4.36 22.39
N GLU A 100 -22.88 4.93 23.27
CA GLU A 100 -23.12 4.44 24.63
C GLU A 100 -23.83 3.07 24.61
N GLN A 101 -24.85 2.92 23.76
CA GLN A 101 -25.59 1.67 23.62
C GLN A 101 -24.74 0.60 22.93
N ALA A 102 -23.97 0.98 21.91
CA ALA A 102 -23.03 0.07 21.25
C ALA A 102 -21.94 -0.42 22.23
N ALA A 103 -21.44 0.46 23.09
CA ALA A 103 -20.48 0.10 24.14
C ALA A 103 -21.10 -0.86 25.18
N GLU A 104 -22.34 -0.61 25.62
CA GLU A 104 -23.04 -1.51 26.54
C GLU A 104 -23.28 -2.89 25.91
N ALA A 105 -23.71 -2.94 24.64
CA ALA A 105 -23.88 -4.19 23.91
C ALA A 105 -22.54 -4.93 23.74
N PHE A 106 -21.46 -4.22 23.44
CA PHE A 106 -20.11 -4.77 23.35
C PHE A 106 -19.67 -5.38 24.69
N GLU A 107 -19.82 -4.65 25.80
CA GLU A 107 -19.48 -5.14 27.15
C GLU A 107 -20.31 -6.36 27.53
N GLY A 108 -21.60 -6.38 27.16
CA GLY A 108 -22.47 -7.53 27.31
C GLY A 108 -21.93 -8.76 26.58
N TRP A 109 -21.62 -8.62 25.28
CA TRP A 109 -21.02 -9.68 24.46
C TRP A 109 -19.64 -10.12 24.99
N TYR A 110 -18.78 -9.17 25.34
CA TYR A 110 -17.42 -9.42 25.83
C TYR A 110 -17.41 -10.28 27.10
N ARG A 111 -18.43 -10.15 27.95
CA ARG A 111 -18.62 -11.00 29.15
C ARG A 111 -19.10 -12.42 28.84
N THR A 112 -19.71 -12.65 27.67
CA THR A 112 -20.17 -13.98 27.26
C THR A 112 -19.08 -14.85 26.64
N LEU A 113 -17.91 -14.25 26.35
CA LEU A 113 -16.81 -14.98 25.73
C LEU A 113 -16.28 -16.09 26.66
N PRO A 114 -16.02 -17.30 26.12
CA PRO A 114 -15.36 -18.38 26.85
C PRO A 114 -14.03 -17.93 27.48
N PRO A 115 -13.65 -18.47 28.66
CA PRO A 115 -12.39 -18.11 29.32
C PRO A 115 -11.13 -18.41 28.49
N GLY A 116 -11.22 -19.31 27.51
CA GLY A 116 -10.13 -19.65 26.59
C GLY A 116 -9.94 -18.62 25.47
N ASP A 117 -10.96 -17.82 25.16
CA ASP A 117 -10.94 -16.90 24.04
C ASP A 117 -10.03 -15.70 24.34
N VAL A 118 -9.32 -15.27 23.30
CA VAL A 118 -8.39 -14.14 23.35
C VAL A 118 -8.96 -13.01 22.53
N VAL A 119 -9.01 -11.82 23.14
CA VAL A 119 -9.47 -10.61 22.48
C VAL A 119 -8.30 -9.65 22.34
N VAL A 120 -8.11 -9.14 21.14
CA VAL A 120 -7.06 -8.17 20.82
C VAL A 120 -7.73 -6.86 20.47
N PHE A 121 -7.48 -5.84 21.29
CA PHE A 121 -7.86 -4.46 21.00
C PHE A 121 -6.69 -3.75 20.34
N THR A 122 -6.97 -2.94 19.33
CA THR A 122 -5.97 -2.19 18.58
C THR A 122 -6.44 -0.75 18.45
N ASP A 123 -5.48 0.15 18.31
CA ASP A 123 -5.75 1.55 18.05
C ASP A 123 -4.62 2.14 17.20
N GLY A 124 -5.00 2.88 16.16
CA GLY A 124 -4.12 3.71 15.35
C GLY A 124 -4.26 5.17 15.75
N SER A 125 -3.12 5.83 15.97
CA SER A 125 -3.08 7.27 16.26
C SER A 125 -2.21 8.01 15.24
N GLN A 126 -2.65 9.23 14.90
CA GLN A 126 -1.93 10.13 14.04
C GLN A 126 -1.89 11.55 14.65
N GLU A 127 -0.69 12.11 14.77
CA GLU A 127 -0.45 13.48 15.20
C GLU A 127 0.49 14.16 14.20
N GLY A 128 -0.07 14.93 13.27
CA GLY A 128 0.67 15.51 12.16
C GLY A 128 1.24 14.42 11.23
N ASP A 129 2.57 14.37 11.12
CA ASP A 129 3.35 13.38 10.36
C ASP A 129 3.76 12.17 11.22
N LYS A 130 3.38 12.15 12.50
CA LYS A 130 3.71 11.07 13.42
C LYS A 130 2.57 10.07 13.45
N ILE A 131 2.88 8.82 13.13
CA ILE A 131 1.91 7.73 13.11
C ILE A 131 2.37 6.66 14.09
N GLY A 132 1.44 6.19 14.91
CA GLY A 132 1.71 5.18 15.92
C GLY A 132 0.58 4.16 16.01
N TYR A 133 0.94 2.93 16.34
CA TYR A 133 0.00 1.85 16.61
C TYR A 133 0.10 1.43 18.08
N GLY A 134 -1.00 0.96 18.62
CA GLY A 134 -1.09 0.32 19.93
C GLY A 134 -1.93 -0.94 19.86
N PHE A 135 -1.66 -1.89 20.75
CA PHE A 135 -2.52 -3.05 20.97
C PHE A 135 -2.51 -3.49 22.43
N ALA A 136 -3.60 -4.14 22.84
CA ALA A 136 -3.75 -4.79 24.13
C ALA A 136 -4.47 -6.13 23.95
N VAL A 137 -3.89 -7.18 24.52
CA VAL A 137 -4.39 -8.55 24.44
C VAL A 137 -4.99 -8.94 25.79
N PHE A 138 -6.24 -9.39 25.77
CA PHE A 138 -6.94 -9.86 26.94
C PHE A 138 -7.35 -11.33 26.77
N GLN A 139 -7.34 -12.06 27.86
CA GLN A 139 -7.99 -13.37 27.97
C GLN A 139 -8.74 -13.42 29.28
N ASN A 140 -9.99 -13.89 29.26
CA ASN A 140 -10.84 -13.92 30.44
C ASN A 140 -10.87 -12.57 31.18
N GLN A 141 -10.97 -11.47 30.40
CA GLN A 141 -10.97 -10.08 30.87
C GLN A 141 -9.71 -9.63 31.63
N LYS A 142 -8.64 -10.43 31.61
CA LYS A 142 -7.34 -10.07 32.17
C LYS A 142 -6.37 -9.70 31.06
N LEU A 143 -5.68 -8.58 31.24
CA LEU A 143 -4.62 -8.16 30.33
C LEU A 143 -3.49 -9.20 30.36
N LEU A 144 -3.19 -9.78 29.20
CA LEU A 144 -2.08 -10.71 29.00
C LEU A 144 -0.82 -9.96 28.59
N THR A 145 -0.92 -9.10 27.58
CA THR A 145 0.20 -8.33 27.05
C THR A 145 -0.31 -7.09 26.31
N SER A 146 0.54 -6.11 26.13
CA SER A 146 0.28 -4.92 25.33
C SER A 146 1.57 -4.46 24.67
N GLY A 147 1.44 -3.63 23.65
CA GLY A 147 2.58 -3.05 22.95
C GLY A 147 2.18 -1.87 22.11
N CYS A 148 3.17 -1.08 21.73
CA CYS A 148 2.99 0.05 20.83
C CYS A 148 4.26 0.28 20.00
N GLY A 149 4.13 1.08 18.95
CA GLY A 149 5.24 1.43 18.08
C GLY A 149 4.90 2.61 17.18
N ARG A 150 5.92 3.11 16.49
CA ARG A 150 5.80 4.17 15.49
C ARG A 150 5.93 3.57 14.09
N LEU A 151 5.19 4.14 13.14
CA LEU A 151 5.33 3.83 11.72
C LEU A 151 6.12 4.93 11.00
N ASP A 152 6.46 4.64 9.75
CA ASP A 152 7.10 5.59 8.85
C ASP A 152 6.17 6.79 8.60
N PRO A 153 6.69 8.03 8.50
CA PRO A 153 5.88 9.21 8.19
C PRO A 153 5.06 9.13 6.89
N ILE A 154 5.41 8.25 5.94
CA ILE A 154 4.62 8.03 4.71
C ILE A 154 3.40 7.12 4.91
N SER A 155 3.29 6.45 6.06
CA SER A 155 2.13 5.63 6.40
C SER A 155 0.89 6.49 6.64
N ASN A 156 -0.25 5.87 6.91
CA ASN A 156 -1.47 6.53 7.36
C ASN A 156 -2.05 5.84 8.61
N ASN A 157 -3.08 6.42 9.22
CA ASN A 157 -3.70 5.84 10.42
C ASN A 157 -4.26 4.43 10.21
N PHE A 158 -4.76 4.14 9.01
CA PHE A 158 -5.25 2.80 8.67
C PHE A 158 -4.12 1.77 8.63
N ASP A 159 -2.94 2.14 8.15
CA ASP A 159 -1.75 1.28 8.24
C ASP A 159 -1.40 0.99 9.70
N ALA A 160 -1.56 1.98 10.59
CA ALA A 160 -1.34 1.80 12.03
C ALA A 160 -2.32 0.81 12.66
N GLU A 161 -3.61 0.88 12.32
CA GLU A 161 -4.61 -0.10 12.76
C GLU A 161 -4.25 -1.52 12.32
N VAL A 162 -3.90 -1.68 11.03
CA VAL A 162 -3.56 -3.00 10.46
C VAL A 162 -2.29 -3.55 11.10
N VAL A 163 -1.25 -2.72 11.29
CA VAL A 163 -0.01 -3.14 11.96
C VAL A 163 -0.27 -3.46 13.43
N GLY A 164 -1.10 -2.67 14.12
CA GLY A 164 -1.53 -2.92 15.49
C GLY A 164 -2.21 -4.29 15.63
N ALA A 165 -3.15 -4.61 14.74
CA ALA A 165 -3.82 -5.91 14.69
C ALA A 165 -2.86 -7.06 14.42
N TRP A 166 -1.98 -6.90 13.42
CA TRP A 166 -0.98 -7.92 13.11
C TRP A 166 -0.01 -8.16 14.28
N LYS A 167 0.50 -7.10 14.90
CA LYS A 167 1.41 -7.20 16.06
C LYS A 167 0.72 -7.75 17.29
N GLY A 168 -0.53 -7.38 17.53
CA GLY A 168 -1.36 -7.92 18.59
C GLY A 168 -1.55 -9.43 18.42
N LEU A 169 -1.99 -9.89 17.25
CA LEU A 169 -2.13 -11.32 16.95
C LEU A 169 -0.80 -12.07 17.02
N GLN A 170 0.29 -11.48 16.52
CA GLN A 170 1.63 -12.06 16.65
C GLN A 170 2.00 -12.26 18.13
N SER A 171 1.72 -11.27 18.99
CA SER A 171 2.04 -11.35 20.41
C SER A 171 1.33 -12.51 21.12
N VAL A 172 0.11 -12.86 20.70
CA VAL A 172 -0.66 -14.00 21.23
C VAL A 172 0.11 -15.31 21.06
N THR A 173 0.74 -15.52 19.90
CA THR A 173 1.50 -16.75 19.60
C THR A 173 2.74 -16.93 20.48
N THR A 174 3.27 -15.82 21.01
CA THR A 174 4.44 -15.81 21.88
C THR A 174 4.10 -15.93 23.37
N VAL A 175 2.84 -15.82 23.79
CA VAL A 175 2.47 -15.94 25.21
C VAL A 175 2.47 -17.41 25.66
N PRO A 176 3.32 -17.79 26.65
CA PRO A 176 3.45 -19.19 27.07
C PRO A 176 2.17 -19.80 27.65
N SER A 177 1.30 -19.01 28.28
CA SER A 177 0.05 -19.49 28.90
C SER A 177 -0.98 -20.01 27.89
N LEU A 178 -0.94 -19.51 26.64
CA LEU A 178 -1.83 -19.92 25.55
C LEU A 178 -1.25 -21.08 24.74
N SER A 179 0.08 -21.15 24.63
CA SER A 179 0.79 -22.18 23.85
C SER A 179 0.62 -23.63 24.36
N ARG A 180 0.09 -23.81 25.59
CA ARG A 180 -0.10 -25.15 26.22
C ARG A 180 -1.46 -25.80 25.93
N GLN A 181 -2.43 -25.08 25.36
CA GLN A 181 -3.67 -25.70 24.89
C GLN A 181 -3.49 -26.13 23.43
N ARG A 182 -2.79 -27.26 23.22
CA ARG A 182 -2.88 -27.98 21.95
C ARG A 182 -4.25 -28.67 21.88
N ILE A 183 -4.96 -28.44 20.78
CA ILE A 183 -6.07 -29.28 20.31
C ILE A 183 -5.54 -30.70 20.09
#